data_AF-A0A922T4Q1-F1
#
_entry.id   AF-A0A922T4Q1-F1
#
_cell.length_a   1.000
_cell.length_b   1.000
_cell.length_c   1.000
_cell.angle_alpha   90.00
_cell.angle_beta   90.00
_cell.angle_gamma   90.00
#
_symmetry.space_group_name_H-M   'P 1'
#
loop_
_entity.id
_entity.type
_entity.pdbx_description
1 polymer ?
#
loop_
_entity_poly.entity_id
_entity_poly.type
_entity_poly.pdbx_seq_one_letter_code
_entity_poly.pdbx_strand_id
1 'polypeptide(L)'
;MKLRRKTRLTKIGAPMTVNIGKSHKVKLYPGESIDIDLPDAEDYLTIKHSRQAKKIVTNQDQVTITDNPINLILFWSGVVLVLGSHLLLSFDSSWLYWLTIIGLSSIIASYLVPRFKWVVTQS
;
A
#
# COMPACT_ATOMS: atom_id res chain seq x y z
N MET A 1 2.71 -5.50 21.88
CA MET A 1 2.78 -5.81 20.42
C MET A 1 3.93 -5.03 19.78
N LYS A 2 4.62 -5.60 18.78
CA LYS A 2 5.64 -4.86 17.99
C LYS A 2 5.12 -4.53 16.59
N LEU A 3 5.09 -3.25 16.23
CA LEU A 3 4.64 -2.77 14.92
C LEU A 3 5.81 -2.17 14.14
N ARG A 4 6.06 -2.67 12.93
CA ARG A 4 7.17 -2.23 12.08
C ARG A 4 6.69 -1.86 10.69
N ARG A 5 7.24 -0.80 10.12
CA ARG A 5 7.12 -0.50 8.69
C ARG A 5 8.39 -0.92 7.96
N LYS A 6 8.26 -1.87 7.02
CA LYS A 6 9.34 -2.32 6.15
C LYS A 6 8.99 -1.99 4.69
N THR A 7 9.43 -0.83 4.23
CA THR A 7 9.35 -0.42 2.83
C THR A 7 10.52 -0.99 2.04
N ARG A 8 10.24 -1.65 0.92
CA ARG A 8 11.28 -2.20 0.03
C ARG A 8 11.40 -1.39 -1.26
N LEU A 9 10.29 -0.91 -1.79
CA LEU A 9 10.21 -0.35 -3.14
C LEU A 9 10.05 1.17 -3.11
N THR A 10 9.34 1.71 -2.11
CA THR A 10 9.12 3.14 -1.95
C THR A 10 9.91 3.65 -0.73
N LYS A 11 11.21 3.91 -0.92
CA LYS A 11 12.07 4.53 0.12
C LYS A 11 11.69 5.99 0.40
N ILE A 12 11.14 6.68 -0.60
CA ILE A 12 10.61 8.03 -0.51
C ILE A 12 9.12 7.90 -0.24
N GLY A 13 8.70 7.96 1.02
CA GLY A 13 7.31 7.73 1.39
C GLY A 13 6.88 8.60 2.55
N ALA A 14 5.72 9.24 2.39
CA ALA A 14 5.02 9.91 3.47
C ALA A 14 4.80 8.96 4.67
N PRO A 15 4.73 9.48 5.91
CA PRO A 15 4.37 8.67 7.07
C PRO A 15 3.00 8.01 6.84
N MET A 16 2.87 6.74 7.21
CA MET A 16 1.57 6.07 7.22
C MET A 16 0.93 6.24 8.59
N THR A 17 -0.38 6.43 8.65
CA THR A 17 -1.09 6.45 9.92
C THR A 17 -1.77 5.12 10.14
N VAL A 18 -1.44 4.46 11.24
CA VAL A 18 -2.09 3.25 11.72
C VAL A 18 -2.99 3.64 12.88
N ASN A 19 -4.28 3.32 12.80
CA ASN A 19 -5.19 3.42 13.93
C ASN A 19 -5.22 2.08 14.65
N ILE A 20 -5.11 2.13 15.97
CA ILE A 20 -5.19 1.00 16.90
C ILE A 20 -6.53 1.20 17.64
N GLY A 21 -7.44 0.25 17.45
CA GLY A 21 -8.79 0.32 18.00
C GLY A 21 -9.57 1.55 17.54
N LYS A 22 -10.26 2.21 18.48
CA LYS A 22 -11.09 3.39 18.20
C LYS A 22 -10.39 4.73 18.50
N SER A 23 -9.42 4.73 19.41
CA SER A 23 -8.89 5.97 20.02
C SER A 23 -7.42 6.26 19.71
N HIS A 24 -6.60 5.26 19.40
CA HIS A 24 -5.17 5.45 19.25
C HIS A 24 -4.75 5.52 17.78
N LYS A 25 -3.83 6.43 17.49
CA LYS A 25 -3.26 6.62 16.14
C LYS A 25 -1.77 6.80 16.25
N VAL A 26 -1.04 6.09 15.41
CA VAL A 26 0.41 6.22 15.32
C VAL A 26 0.83 6.49 13.89
N LYS A 27 1.79 7.40 13.72
CA LYS A 27 2.44 7.65 12.44
C LYS A 27 3.69 6.78 12.38
N LEU A 28 3.82 5.95 11.33
CA LEU A 28 5.01 5.15 11.06
C LEU A 28 5.75 5.66 9.82
N TYR A 29 7.02 6.01 10.00
CA TYR A 29 7.97 6.35 8.96
C TYR A 29 8.62 5.10 8.35
N PRO A 30 9.11 5.18 7.10
CA PRO A 30 9.82 4.07 6.46
C PRO A 30 10.95 3.52 7.34
N GLY A 31 10.97 2.21 7.61
CA GLY A 31 12.00 1.55 8.42
C GLY A 31 11.80 1.61 9.93
N GLU A 32 10.85 2.42 10.39
CA GLU A 32 10.55 2.60 11.81
C GLU A 32 9.90 1.33 12.41
N SER A 33 10.25 1.07 13.67
CA SER A 33 9.63 0.05 14.51
C SER A 33 9.25 0.70 15.83
N ILE A 34 8.03 0.42 16.28
CA ILE A 34 7.50 0.90 17.55
C ILE A 34 6.95 -0.28 18.33
N ASP A 35 7.10 -0.23 19.64
CA ASP A 35 6.45 -1.16 20.54
C ASP A 35 5.20 -0.46 21.10
N ILE A 36 4.06 -1.14 20.97
CA ILE A 36 2.74 -0.67 21.39
C ILE A 36 2.25 -1.64 22.45
N ASP A 37 1.94 -1.11 23.63
CA ASP A 37 1.23 -1.87 24.65
C ASP A 37 -0.27 -1.74 24.40
N LEU A 38 -0.92 -2.86 24.13
CA LEU A 38 -2.38 -2.91 23.95
C LEU A 38 -3.00 -2.99 25.35
N PRO A 39 -3.87 -2.03 25.74
CA PRO A 39 -4.51 -2.05 27.06
C PRO A 39 -5.46 -3.24 27.21
N ASP A 40 -6.04 -3.70 26.10
CA ASP A 40 -6.86 -4.91 26.03
C ASP A 40 -6.02 -6.10 25.52
N ALA A 41 -6.43 -7.33 25.84
CA ALA A 41 -5.76 -8.55 25.39
C ALA A 41 -5.70 -8.67 23.85
N GLU A 42 -6.72 -8.14 23.17
CA GLU A 42 -6.81 -8.09 21.71
C GLU A 42 -7.36 -6.73 21.25
N ASP A 43 -6.83 -6.21 20.15
CA ASP A 43 -7.39 -5.02 19.48
C ASP A 43 -7.25 -5.18 17.96
N TYR A 44 -7.80 -4.24 17.19
CA TYR A 44 -7.70 -4.22 15.73
C TYR A 44 -6.87 -3.06 15.21
N LEU A 45 -6.11 -3.33 14.14
CA LEU A 45 -5.35 -2.33 13.40
C LEU A 45 -6.05 -1.97 12.09
N THR A 46 -6.01 -0.68 11.75
CA THR A 46 -6.40 -0.17 10.43
C THR A 46 -5.39 0.82 9.91
N ILE A 47 -5.12 0.82 8.61
CA ILE A 47 -4.30 1.87 7.97
C ILE A 47 -5.24 2.95 7.43
N LYS A 48 -5.01 4.20 7.82
CA LYS A 48 -5.79 5.34 7.33
C LYS A 48 -5.73 5.40 5.80
N HIS A 49 -6.88 5.58 5.15
CA HIS A 49 -7.03 5.59 3.69
C HIS A 49 -6.63 4.28 2.97
N SER A 50 -6.49 3.16 3.69
CA SER A 50 -6.36 1.83 3.09
C SER A 50 -7.73 1.16 2.99
N ARG A 51 -7.98 0.44 1.89
CA ARG A 51 -9.18 -0.40 1.69
C ARG A 51 -9.03 -1.80 2.28
N GLN A 52 -7.98 -2.04 3.07
CA GLN A 52 -7.75 -3.33 3.70
C GLN A 52 -8.73 -3.60 4.83
N ALA A 53 -9.05 -4.88 5.02
CA ALA A 53 -9.74 -5.33 6.21
C ALA A 53 -8.95 -4.98 7.48
N LYS A 54 -9.69 -4.79 8.57
CA LYS A 54 -9.12 -4.62 9.90
C LYS A 54 -8.34 -5.87 10.27
N LYS A 55 -7.19 -5.70 10.93
CA LYS A 55 -6.37 -6.83 11.37
C LYS A 55 -6.43 -6.94 12.89
N ILE A 56 -6.99 -8.04 13.39
CA ILE A 56 -7.00 -8.36 14.83
C ILE A 56 -5.59 -8.79 15.24
N VAL A 57 -5.11 -8.27 16.36
CA VAL A 57 -3.75 -8.45 16.88
C VAL A 57 -3.76 -8.52 18.41
N THR A 58 -2.75 -9.20 18.95
CA THR A 58 -2.53 -9.37 20.39
C THR A 58 -1.21 -8.75 20.83
N ASN A 59 -0.96 -8.66 22.14
CA ASN A 59 0.29 -8.11 22.65
C ASN A 59 1.55 -8.91 22.26
N GLN A 60 1.40 -10.18 21.90
CA GLN A 60 2.49 -11.07 21.49
C GLN A 60 2.82 -10.98 20.00
N ASP A 61 1.94 -10.38 19.18
CA ASP A 61 2.14 -10.35 17.74
C ASP A 61 3.26 -9.39 17.30
N GLN A 62 4.00 -9.81 16.26
CA GLN A 62 4.88 -8.95 15.49
C GLN A 62 4.22 -8.62 14.15
N VAL A 63 3.84 -7.36 13.97
CA VAL A 63 3.14 -6.89 12.78
C VAL A 63 4.10 -6.08 11.93
N THR A 64 4.35 -6.53 10.71
CA THR A 64 5.14 -5.80 9.71
C THR A 64 4.24 -5.31 8.59
N ILE A 65 4.24 -4.00 8.36
CA ILE A 65 3.59 -3.37 7.21
C ILE A 65 4.61 -3.27 6.08
N THR A 66 4.27 -3.86 4.94
CA THR A 66 5.12 -3.89 3.74
C THR A 66 4.43 -3.23 2.55
N ASP A 67 5.21 -2.82 1.55
CA ASP A 67 4.67 -2.30 0.29
C ASP A 67 3.99 -3.42 -0.50
N ASN A 68 2.88 -3.12 -1.17
CA ASN A 68 2.25 -4.05 -2.10
C ASN A 68 2.81 -3.84 -3.52
N PRO A 69 3.67 -4.76 -4.03
CA PRO A 69 4.29 -4.57 -5.35
C PRO A 69 3.25 -4.51 -6.47
N ILE A 70 2.11 -5.17 -6.33
CA ILE A 70 1.04 -5.19 -7.35
C ILE A 70 0.47 -3.79 -7.57
N ASN A 71 0.20 -3.03 -6.49
CA ASN A 71 -0.29 -1.66 -6.60
C ASN A 71 0.69 -0.79 -7.39
N LEU A 72 1.99 -0.89 -7.04
CA LEU A 72 3.06 -0.12 -7.68
C LEU A 72 3.22 -0.50 -9.16
N ILE A 73 3.21 -1.79 -9.48
CA ILE A 73 3.33 -2.29 -10.85
C ILE A 73 2.14 -1.84 -11.68
N LEU A 74 0.90 -1.99 -11.21
CA LEU A 74 -0.28 -1.56 -11.96
C LEU A 74 -0.25 -0.05 -12.28
N PHE A 75 0.12 0.76 -11.29
CA PHE A 75 0.21 2.21 -11.49
C PHE A 75 1.29 2.58 -12.51
N TRP A 76 2.53 2.14 -12.28
CA TRP A 76 3.66 2.53 -13.14
C TRP A 76 3.62 1.89 -14.51
N SER A 77 3.17 0.63 -14.64
CA SER A 77 2.95 0.01 -15.94
C SER A 77 1.91 0.79 -16.74
N GLY A 78 0.82 1.24 -16.12
CA GLY A 78 -0.17 2.07 -16.79
C GLY A 78 0.38 3.43 -17.22
N VAL A 79 1.14 4.11 -16.36
CA VAL A 79 1.79 5.39 -16.70
C VAL A 79 2.77 5.22 -17.86
N VAL A 80 3.65 4.22 -17.79
CA VAL A 80 4.63 3.93 -18.84
C VAL A 80 3.94 3.53 -20.13
N LEU A 81 2.84 2.77 -20.07
CA LEU A 81 2.09 2.37 -21.25
C LEU A 81 1.49 3.58 -21.95
N VAL A 82 0.84 4.49 -21.21
CA VAL A 82 0.24 5.72 -21.76
C VAL A 82 1.33 6.64 -22.32
N LEU A 83 2.34 6.98 -21.53
CA LEU A 83 3.37 7.92 -21.98
C LEU A 83 4.23 7.33 -23.09
N GLY A 84 4.64 6.07 -22.95
CA GLY A 84 5.44 5.36 -23.94
C GLY A 84 4.70 5.18 -25.25
N SER A 85 3.40 4.86 -25.23
CA SER A 85 2.62 4.75 -26.46
C SER A 85 2.52 6.10 -27.19
N HIS A 86 2.30 7.21 -26.46
CA HIS A 86 2.21 8.54 -27.07
C HIS A 86 3.54 9.07 -27.60
N LEU A 87 4.67 8.60 -27.07
CA LEU A 87 6.00 8.96 -27.57
C LEU A 87 6.41 8.15 -28.81
N LEU A 88 5.93 6.90 -28.94
CA LEU A 88 6.39 5.95 -29.96
C LEU A 88 5.43 5.78 -31.13
N LEU A 89 4.12 6.02 -30.93
CA LEU A 89 3.10 5.79 -31.94
C LEU A 89 2.54 7.12 -32.46
N SER A 90 2.21 7.14 -33.75
CA SER A 90 1.48 8.24 -34.37
C SER A 90 0.06 8.36 -33.82
N PHE A 91 -0.48 9.58 -33.79
CA PHE A 91 -1.82 9.86 -33.25
C PHE A 91 -2.95 9.14 -33.99
N ASP A 92 -2.77 8.81 -35.27
CA ASP A 92 -3.77 8.08 -36.06
C ASP A 92 -3.74 6.56 -35.82
N SER A 93 -2.84 6.07 -34.97
CA SER A 93 -2.69 4.64 -34.71
C SER A 93 -3.82 4.10 -33.82
N SER A 94 -4.56 3.10 -34.31
CA SER A 94 -5.56 2.39 -33.49
C SER A 94 -4.93 1.70 -32.27
N TRP A 95 -3.65 1.32 -32.35
CA TRP A 95 -2.91 0.77 -31.20
C TRP A 95 -2.72 1.78 -30.09
N LEU A 96 -2.49 3.06 -30.43
CA LEU A 96 -2.35 4.13 -29.44
C LEU A 96 -3.63 4.24 -28.59
N TYR A 97 -4.79 4.20 -29.23
CA TYR A 97 -6.08 4.23 -28.55
C TYR A 97 -6.23 3.09 -27.53
N TRP A 98 -6.02 1.84 -27.96
CA TRP A 98 -6.16 0.68 -27.07
C TRP A 98 -5.15 0.67 -25.94
N LEU A 99 -3.88 0.97 -26.22
CA LEU A 99 -2.83 1.05 -25.19
C LEU A 99 -3.14 2.14 -24.16
N THR A 100 -3.71 3.26 -24.61
CA THR A 100 -4.14 4.34 -23.71
C THR A 100 -5.27 3.88 -22.79
N ILE A 101 -6.29 3.20 -23.33
CA ILE A 101 -7.40 2.66 -22.53
C ILE A 101 -6.90 1.63 -21.52
N ILE A 102 -6.04 0.70 -21.94
CA ILE A 102 -5.47 -0.32 -21.06
C ILE A 102 -4.63 0.33 -19.97
N GLY A 103 -3.80 1.32 -20.32
CA GLY A 103 -2.94 2.03 -19.38
C GLY A 103 -3.74 2.81 -18.36
N LEU A 104 -4.75 3.57 -18.79
CA LEU A 104 -5.68 4.29 -17.90
C LEU A 104 -6.44 3.32 -16.99
N SER A 105 -6.92 2.20 -17.55
CA SER A 105 -7.62 1.18 -16.77
C SER A 105 -6.72 0.57 -15.69
N SER A 106 -5.45 0.32 -16.01
CA SER A 106 -4.44 -0.16 -15.05
C SER A 106 -4.18 0.85 -13.94
N ILE A 107 -4.07 2.13 -14.28
CA ILE A 107 -3.92 3.22 -13.31
C ILE A 107 -5.14 3.25 -12.37
N ILE A 108 -6.36 3.23 -12.92
CA ILE A 108 -7.60 3.24 -12.13
C ILE A 108 -7.66 2.01 -11.22
N ALA A 109 -7.39 0.82 -11.75
CA ALA A 109 -7.39 -0.42 -10.98
C ALA A 109 -6.37 -0.38 -9.83
N SER A 110 -5.23 0.30 -10.02
CA SER A 110 -4.24 0.46 -8.96
C SER A 110 -4.83 1.15 -7.71
N TYR A 111 -5.76 2.10 -7.84
CA TYR A 111 -6.41 2.77 -6.70
C TYR A 111 -7.36 1.84 -5.92
N LEU A 112 -7.81 0.75 -6.54
CA LEU A 112 -8.63 -0.26 -5.87
C LEU A 112 -7.75 -1.23 -5.05
N VAL A 113 -6.49 -1.42 -5.45
CA VAL A 113 -5.54 -2.32 -4.80
C VAL A 113 -4.87 -1.60 -3.62
N PRO A 114 -4.89 -2.16 -2.39
CA PRO A 114 -4.21 -1.55 -1.26
C PRO A 114 -2.72 -1.33 -1.51
N ARG A 115 -2.22 -0.16 -1.14
CA ARG A 115 -0.80 0.22 -1.29
C ARG A 115 0.12 -0.57 -0.36
N PHE A 116 -0.39 -0.99 0.79
CA PHE A 116 0.37 -1.70 1.81
C PHE A 116 -0.21 -3.10 2.04
N LYS A 117 0.55 -3.98 2.70
CA LYS A 117 0.14 -5.34 3.11
C LYS A 117 0.59 -5.60 4.54
N TRP A 118 -0.30 -6.23 5.30
CA TRP A 118 -0.01 -6.77 6.63
C TRP A 118 0.75 -8.09 6.50
N VAL A 119 1.85 -8.22 7.23
CA VAL A 119 2.57 -9.47 7.44
C VAL A 119 2.64 -9.66 8.95
N VAL A 120 1.97 -10.69 9.47
CA VAL A 120 1.96 -10.99 10.90
C VAL A 120 2.77 -12.24 11.13
N THR A 121 3.72 -12.14 12.06
CA THR A 121 4.47 -13.27 12.57
C THR A 121 4.08 -13.43 14.03
N GLN A 122 3.58 -14.61 14.39
CA GLN A 122 3.39 -14.99 15.78
C GLN A 122 4.75 -15.44 16.32
N SER A 123 5.17 -14.85 17.45
CA SER A 123 6.36 -15.30 18.18
C SER A 123 6.02 -16.46 19.11
#